data_AF-A0A7Y0SQY8-F1
#
_entry.id   AF-A0A7Y0SQY8-F1
#
_cell.length_a   1.000
_cell.length_b   1.000
_cell.length_c   1.000
_cell.angle_alpha   90.00
_cell.angle_beta   90.00
_cell.angle_gamma   90.00
#
_symmetry.space_group_name_H-M   'P 1'
#
loop_
_entity.id
_entity.type
_entity.pdbx_description
1 polymer ?
#
loop_
_entity_poly.entity_id
_entity_poly.type
_entity_poly.pdbx_seq_one_letter_code
_entity_poly.pdbx_strand_id
1 'polypeptide(L)'
;IIFDDAKLNDAGSAAMVANFYTQGEVCTHGTRVFVHEGIYDDFIAQLKARTELLVVGDPLDENTQIGALISKDHESKVLGAIEAAKASGATLLTGGYKVTDNG
;
A
#
# COMPACT_ATOMS: atom_id res chain seq x y z
N ILE A 1 -12.15 8.13 3.36
CA ILE A 1 -12.71 8.12 4.73
C ILE A 1 -13.69 6.96 4.79
N ILE A 2 -13.63 6.12 5.81
CA ILE A 2 -14.40 4.88 5.95
C ILE A 2 -15.12 4.95 7.30
N PHE A 3 -16.45 4.93 7.25
CA PHE A 3 -17.31 4.91 8.44
C PHE A 3 -17.54 3.47 8.92
N ASP A 4 -18.04 3.30 10.13
CA ASP A 4 -18.29 1.99 10.76
C ASP A 4 -19.42 1.20 10.10
N ASP A 5 -20.35 1.87 9.43
CA ASP A 5 -21.40 1.26 8.62
C ASP A 5 -20.93 0.81 7.23
N ALA A 6 -19.66 1.08 6.88
CA ALA A 6 -19.08 0.63 5.63
C ALA A 6 -18.93 -0.90 5.62
N LYS A 7 -19.20 -1.50 4.46
CA LYS A 7 -18.88 -2.91 4.23
C LYS A 7 -17.37 -3.09 4.21
N LEU A 8 -16.83 -3.76 5.23
CA LEU A 8 -15.39 -3.90 5.45
C LEU A 8 -14.63 -4.39 4.21
N ASN A 9 -15.13 -5.45 3.55
CA ASN A 9 -14.51 -6.01 2.35
C ASN A 9 -14.42 -5.01 1.20
N ASP A 10 -15.48 -4.23 0.98
CA ASP A 10 -15.54 -3.25 -0.11
C ASP A 10 -14.60 -2.09 0.21
N ALA A 11 -14.59 -1.65 1.47
CA ALA A 11 -13.71 -0.60 1.97
C ALA A 11 -12.23 -1.01 1.84
N GLY A 12 -11.88 -2.24 2.21
CA GLY A 12 -10.54 -2.80 2.04
C GLY A 12 -10.12 -2.88 0.57
N SER A 13 -11.00 -3.36 -0.32
CA SER A 13 -10.75 -3.40 -1.76
C SER A 13 -10.53 -2.00 -2.35
N ALA A 14 -11.38 -1.04 -1.98
CA ALA A 14 -11.26 0.35 -2.43
C ALA A 14 -9.96 1.00 -1.94
N ALA A 15 -9.59 0.76 -0.67
CA ALA A 15 -8.33 1.25 -0.12
C ALA A 15 -7.12 0.64 -0.84
N MET A 16 -7.14 -0.66 -1.14
CA MET A 16 -6.07 -1.32 -1.91
C MET A 16 -5.91 -0.69 -3.30
N VAL A 17 -7.00 -0.54 -4.06
CA VAL A 17 -6.94 0.08 -5.39
C VAL A 17 -6.43 1.52 -5.29
N ALA A 18 -6.98 2.30 -4.35
CA ALA A 18 -6.56 3.69 -4.16
C ALA A 18 -5.09 3.84 -3.74
N ASN A 19 -4.49 2.81 -3.13
CA ASN A 19 -3.12 2.83 -2.60
C ASN A 19 -2.07 2.03 -3.39
N PHE A 20 -2.47 1.18 -4.34
CA PHE A 20 -1.52 0.34 -5.08
C PHE A 20 -1.71 0.40 -6.60
N TYR A 21 -2.80 1.00 -7.08
CA TYR A 21 -2.98 1.23 -8.52
C TYR A 21 -1.79 2.02 -9.08
N THR A 22 -1.19 1.50 -10.14
CA THR A 22 0.06 1.98 -10.77
C THR A 22 1.14 2.34 -9.74
N GLN A 23 1.40 1.44 -8.78
CA GLN A 23 2.45 1.56 -7.75
C GLN A 23 2.28 2.80 -6.86
N GLY A 24 1.12 3.44 -6.92
CA GLY A 24 0.83 4.70 -6.26
C GLY A 24 1.32 5.96 -6.96
N GLU A 25 1.84 5.84 -8.18
CA GLU A 25 2.26 6.97 -9.02
C GLU A 25 1.05 7.63 -9.72
N VAL A 26 0.02 7.98 -8.94
CA VAL A 26 -1.23 8.60 -9.39
C VAL A 26 -1.46 9.93 -8.65
N CYS A 27 -1.83 10.99 -9.36
CA CYS A 27 -2.05 12.30 -8.72
C CYS A 27 -3.26 12.31 -7.76
N THR A 28 -4.24 11.42 -7.95
CA THR A 28 -5.44 11.26 -7.13
C THR A 28 -5.32 10.09 -6.14
N HIS A 29 -4.10 9.64 -5.86
CA HIS A 29 -3.85 8.52 -4.98
C HIS A 29 -4.39 8.73 -3.56
N GLY A 30 -4.94 7.65 -2.99
CA GLY A 30 -5.54 7.63 -1.65
C GLY A 30 -4.53 7.59 -0.51
N THR A 31 -3.48 8.42 -0.55
CA THR A 31 -2.30 8.43 0.36
C THR A 31 -2.63 8.45 1.86
N ARG A 32 -3.85 8.84 2.23
CA ARG A 32 -4.32 8.87 3.62
C ARG A 32 -5.71 8.26 3.72
N VAL A 33 -5.81 7.14 4.43
CA VAL A 33 -7.06 6.45 4.72
C VAL A 33 -7.47 6.75 6.16
N PHE A 34 -8.60 7.43 6.34
CA PHE A 34 -9.22 7.64 7.65
C PHE A 34 -10.29 6.59 7.87
N VAL A 35 -10.24 5.92 9.03
CA VAL A 35 -11.11 4.78 9.37
C VAL A 35 -11.75 5.06 10.72
N HIS A 36 -13.05 4.78 10.85
CA HIS A 36 -13.76 4.90 12.10
C HIS A 36 -13.22 3.91 13.15
N GLU A 37 -13.10 4.35 14.39
CA GLU A 37 -12.43 3.57 15.45
C GLU A 37 -13.03 2.17 15.66
N GLY A 38 -14.35 2.04 15.54
CA GLY A 38 -15.08 0.79 15.76
C GLY A 38 -14.77 -0.34 14.75
N ILE A 39 -14.13 -0.03 13.62
CA ILE A 39 -13.73 -1.01 12.60
C ILE A 39 -12.22 -0.98 12.31
N TYR A 40 -11.44 -0.20 13.07
CA TYR A 40 -10.04 0.06 12.76
C TYR A 40 -9.18 -1.21 12.76
N ASP A 41 -9.27 -2.01 13.82
CA ASP A 41 -8.43 -3.20 13.98
C ASP A 41 -8.71 -4.25 12.89
N ASP A 42 -9.99 -4.52 12.62
CA ASP A 42 -10.41 -5.45 11.57
C ASP A 42 -9.99 -4.96 10.18
N PHE A 43 -10.11 -3.66 9.92
CA PHE A 43 -9.68 -3.05 8.67
C PHE A 43 -8.16 -3.17 8.48
N ILE A 44 -7.37 -2.85 9.51
CA ILE A 44 -5.91 -2.92 9.46
C ILE A 44 -5.43 -4.36 9.27
N ALA A 45 -6.03 -5.32 9.98
CA ALA A 45 -5.72 -6.75 9.83
C ALA A 45 -5.99 -7.24 8.41
N GLN A 46 -7.16 -6.90 7.85
CA GLN A 46 -7.51 -7.26 6.47
C GLN A 46 -6.58 -6.60 5.45
N LEU A 47 -6.28 -5.30 5.62
CA LEU A 47 -5.44 -4.55 4.71
C LEU A 47 -4.03 -5.15 4.67
N LYS A 48 -3.43 -5.42 5.84
CA LYS A 48 -2.12 -6.07 5.95
C LYS A 48 -2.09 -7.40 5.21
N ALA A 49 -3.04 -8.29 5.49
CA ALA A 49 -3.09 -9.61 4.89
C ALA A 49 -3.19 -9.54 3.36
N ARG A 50 -3.96 -8.58 2.82
CA ARG A 50 -4.08 -8.39 1.37
C ARG A 50 -2.83 -7.75 0.76
N THR A 51 -2.18 -6.81 1.45
CA THR A 51 -0.91 -6.21 0.99
C THR A 51 0.19 -7.26 0.89
N GLU A 52 0.29 -8.17 1.84
CA GLU A 52 1.30 -9.24 1.87
C GLU A 52 1.11 -10.30 0.77
N LEU A 53 -0.07 -10.35 0.15
CA LEU A 53 -0.38 -11.25 -0.97
C LEU A 53 -0.15 -10.62 -2.35
N LEU A 54 0.22 -9.33 -2.42
CA LEU A 54 0.47 -8.67 -3.69
C LEU A 54 1.67 -9.30 -4.42
N VAL A 55 1.47 -9.65 -5.68
CA VAL A 55 2.52 -10.19 -6.55
C VAL A 55 3.28 -9.04 -7.21
N VAL A 56 4.54 -8.88 -6.81
CA VAL A 56 5.49 -7.94 -7.43
C VAL A 56 6.31 -8.68 -8.49
N GLY A 57 6.46 -8.11 -9.69
CA GLY A 57 7.26 -8.75 -10.73
C GLY A 57 7.27 -8.04 -12.09
N ASP A 58 7.64 -8.80 -13.13
CA ASP A 58 7.70 -8.35 -14.53
C ASP A 58 6.30 -7.89 -15.01
N PRO A 59 6.14 -6.65 -15.51
CA PRO A 59 4.85 -6.17 -16.03
C PRO A 59 4.31 -6.95 -17.24
N LEU A 60 5.11 -7.81 -17.87
CA LEU A 60 4.67 -8.71 -18.94
C LEU A 60 4.13 -10.07 -18.43
N ASP A 61 4.33 -10.40 -17.16
CA ASP A 61 3.70 -11.57 -16.53
C ASP A 61 2.26 -11.23 -16.13
N GLU A 62 1.31 -12.06 -16.56
CA GLU A 62 -0.13 -11.88 -16.27
C GLU A 62 -0.47 -12.01 -14.77
N ASN A 63 0.41 -12.62 -13.98
CA ASN A 63 0.25 -12.76 -12.53
C ASN A 63 0.77 -11.54 -11.77
N THR A 64 1.54 -10.65 -12.41
CA THR A 64 2.07 -9.45 -11.77
C THR A 64 0.95 -8.47 -11.48
N GLN A 65 0.87 -8.04 -10.22
CA GLN A 65 -0.07 -7.01 -9.77
C GLN A 65 0.63 -5.66 -9.58
N ILE A 66 1.92 -5.69 -9.25
CA ILE A 66 2.74 -4.51 -8.94
C ILE A 66 4.06 -4.59 -9.71
N GLY A 67 4.32 -3.62 -10.59
CA GLY A 67 5.61 -3.47 -11.27
C GLY A 67 6.58 -2.55 -10.53
N ALA A 68 7.66 -2.16 -11.21
CA ALA A 68 8.65 -1.23 -10.69
C ALA A 68 8.13 0.22 -10.63
N LEU A 69 8.75 1.04 -9.78
CA LEU A 69 8.59 2.50 -9.80
C LEU A 69 9.27 3.12 -11.03
N ILE A 70 8.88 4.34 -11.42
CA ILE A 70 9.31 4.96 -12.67
C ILE A 70 10.83 5.18 -12.80
N SER A 71 11.53 5.35 -11.68
CA SER A 71 12.97 5.60 -11.67
C SER A 71 13.62 5.32 -10.32
N LYS A 72 14.94 5.13 -10.33
CA LYS A 72 15.76 4.98 -9.12
C LYS A 72 15.71 6.21 -8.21
N ASP A 73 15.61 7.41 -8.79
CA ASP A 73 15.49 8.65 -8.01
C ASP A 73 14.13 8.71 -7.29
N HIS A 74 13.06 8.22 -7.93
CA HIS A 74 11.75 8.13 -7.28
C HIS A 74 11.74 7.05 -6.19
N GLU A 75 12.30 5.87 -6.46
CA GLU A 75 12.51 4.81 -5.46
C GLU A 75 13.24 5.33 -4.22
N SER A 76 14.33 6.08 -4.41
CA SER A 76 15.11 6.65 -3.31
C SER A 76 14.29 7.63 -2.46
N LYS A 77 13.40 8.42 -3.07
CA LYS A 77 12.49 9.31 -2.35
C LYS A 77 11.45 8.54 -1.53
N VAL A 78 10.87 7.49 -2.11
CA VAL A 78 9.88 6.63 -1.43
C VAL A 78 10.52 5.95 -0.21
N LEU A 79 11.70 5.34 -0.39
CA LEU A 79 12.45 4.72 0.71
C LEU A 79 12.83 5.76 1.78
N GLY A 80 13.27 6.96 1.38
CA GLY A 80 13.55 8.05 2.32
C GLY A 80 12.34 8.49 3.14
N ALA A 81 11.14 8.53 2.53
CA ALA A 81 9.91 8.84 3.25
C ALA A 81 9.53 7.75 4.26
N ILE A 82 9.73 6.48 3.92
CA ILE A 82 9.53 5.34 4.83
C ILE A 82 10.46 5.45 6.04
N GLU A 83 11.74 5.74 5.83
CA GLU A 83 12.69 5.92 6.93
C GLU A 83 12.36 7.12 7.81
N ALA A 84 11.93 8.24 7.21
CA ALA A 84 11.47 9.41 7.96
C ALA A 84 10.25 9.10 8.83
N ALA A 85 9.31 8.28 8.34
CA ALA A 85 8.15 7.84 9.11
C ALA A 85 8.53 6.94 10.30
N LYS A 86 9.45 6.00 10.11
CA LYS A 86 9.99 5.18 11.21
C LYS A 86 10.67 6.06 12.27
N ALA A 87 11.48 7.01 11.82
CA ALA A 87 12.19 7.94 12.69
C ALA A 87 11.25 8.88 13.48
N SER A 88 10.05 9.16 12.97
CA SER A 88 9.04 9.96 13.67
C SER A 88 8.17 9.13 14.64
N GLY A 89 8.45 7.82 14.79
CA GLY A 89 7.73 6.93 15.70
C GLY A 89 6.50 6.26 15.08
N ALA A 90 6.31 6.35 13.76
CA ALA A 90 5.26 5.59 13.10
C ALA A 90 5.58 4.09 13.08
N THR A 91 4.54 3.26 13.22
CA THR A 91 4.67 1.80 13.08
C THR A 91 4.62 1.42 11.60
N LEU A 92 5.70 0.83 11.09
CA LEU A 92 5.67 0.15 9.79
C LEU A 92 4.99 -1.21 9.95
N LEU A 93 3.79 -1.36 9.39
CA LEU A 93 2.98 -2.57 9.56
C LEU A 93 3.45 -3.75 8.70
N THR A 94 3.81 -3.49 7.44
CA THR A 94 4.33 -4.47 6.47
C THR A 94 5.03 -3.75 5.30
N GLY A 95 5.82 -4.47 4.51
CA GLY A 95 6.58 -3.92 3.39
C GLY A 95 7.67 -2.92 3.82
N GLY A 96 7.80 -1.81 3.10
CA GLY A 96 8.72 -0.73 3.49
C GLY A 96 10.19 -1.00 3.17
N TYR A 97 10.46 -1.85 2.18
CA TYR A 97 11.79 -2.18 1.65
C TYR A 97 11.71 -2.37 0.14
N LYS A 98 12.88 -2.35 -0.51
CA LYS A 98 12.99 -2.67 -1.95
C LYS A 98 12.90 -4.18 -2.15
N VAL A 99 11.98 -4.63 -2.99
CA VAL A 99 11.95 -6.01 -3.49
C VAL A 99 13.11 -6.21 -4.47
N THR A 100 13.86 -7.30 -4.32
CA THR A 100 15.01 -7.63 -5.17
C THR A 100 14.84 -8.91 -5.97
N ASP A 101 13.75 -9.63 -5.73
CA ASP A 101 13.45 -10.92 -6.35
C ASP A 101 12.33 -10.72 -7.38
N ASN A 102 12.37 -11.47 -8.49
CA ASN A 102 11.35 -11.49 -9.55
C ASN A 102 11.15 -10.21 -10.38
N GLY A 103 12.09 -9.25 -10.34
CA GLY A 103 12.10 -8.07 -11.25
C GLY A 103 12.58 -6.80 -10.58
#